data_AF-A0A7J6VN87-F1
#
_entry.id   AF-A0A7J6VN87-F1
#
_cell.length_a   1.000
_cell.length_b   1.000
_cell.length_c   1.000
_cell.angle_alpha   90.00
_cell.angle_beta   90.00
_cell.angle_gamma   90.00
#
_symmetry.space_group_name_H-M   'P 1'
#
loop_
_entity.id
_entity.type
_entity.pdbx_description
1 polymer ?
#
loop_
_entity_poly.entity_id
_entity_poly.type
_entity_poly.pdbx_seq_one_letter_code
_entity_poly.pdbx_strand_id
1 'polypeptide(L)'
;MDLELSLSSTPRPVPSTTSSSSNDRVTRPPFPWATNDEATVHSLLYLRSKNITKISGKVQCMRCNTNYMHEFDLEEKFSGIVEYIYENKERMGGRATKQWRVPNCLTCNHCGEPNCVRPVPPDNNRNEKINWLFLLLGQFLGYCTLQQLHYFCKHSGYHRIGARDRVLYITYLALCKQLDPKGAFDIIY
;
A
#
# COMPACT_ATOMS: atom_id res chain seq x y z
N MET A 1 33.48 36.24 62.14
CA MET A 1 32.39 35.27 61.87
C MET A 1 31.54 35.97 60.84
N ASP A 2 31.72 35.76 59.54
CA ASP A 2 32.19 34.61 58.75
C ASP A 2 32.91 35.17 57.50
N LEU A 3 34.03 34.60 57.03
CA LEU A 3 34.11 33.54 56.00
C LEU A 3 33.09 33.74 54.87
N GLU A 4 33.36 33.68 53.58
CA GLU A 4 34.53 33.52 52.70
C GLU A 4 33.92 33.52 51.27
N LEU A 5 34.75 33.46 50.22
CA LEU A 5 34.44 33.07 48.83
C LEU A 5 33.67 34.09 47.94
N SER A 6 33.99 34.30 46.67
CA SER A 6 35.12 33.92 45.81
C SER A 6 34.89 34.58 44.44
N LEU A 7 36.00 34.90 43.77
CA LEU A 7 36.11 35.44 42.41
C LEU A 7 35.53 34.53 41.30
N SER A 8 35.33 35.18 40.14
CA SER A 8 35.33 34.67 38.75
C SER A 8 33.98 34.37 38.10
N SER A 9 33.59 35.26 37.19
CA SER A 9 32.55 35.05 36.18
C SER A 9 33.16 34.38 34.95
N THR A 10 32.80 33.12 34.70
CA THR A 10 33.11 32.43 33.45
C THR A 10 32.00 32.67 32.41
N PRO A 11 32.35 32.99 31.15
CA PRO A 11 31.35 33.14 30.09
C PRO A 11 30.78 31.78 29.67
N ARG A 12 29.46 31.71 29.57
CA ARG A 12 28.68 30.53 29.19
C ARG A 12 28.91 30.20 27.70
N PRO A 13 29.20 28.94 27.31
CA PRO A 13 29.25 28.55 25.91
C PRO A 13 27.83 28.59 25.32
N VAL A 14 27.65 29.35 24.25
CA VAL A 14 26.41 29.38 23.46
C VAL A 14 26.34 28.09 22.64
N PRO A 15 25.26 27.29 22.72
CA PRO A 15 25.12 26.12 21.87
C PRO A 15 24.91 26.56 20.42
N SER A 16 25.90 26.27 19.58
CA SER A 16 25.79 26.29 18.12
C SER A 16 24.71 25.28 17.71
N THR A 17 23.48 25.74 17.49
CA THR A 17 22.46 24.89 16.88
C THR A 17 22.57 25.04 15.39
N THR A 18 23.43 24.18 14.86
CA THR A 18 23.57 23.78 13.47
C THR A 18 22.20 23.76 12.79
N SER A 19 22.09 24.51 11.69
CA SER A 19 21.03 24.33 10.71
C SER A 19 21.03 22.87 10.28
N SER A 20 20.12 22.08 10.85
CA SER A 20 19.87 20.72 10.40
C SER A 20 19.24 20.82 9.02
N SER A 21 20.10 20.80 8.01
CA SER A 21 19.79 20.47 6.64
C SER A 21 18.87 19.25 6.66
N SER A 22 17.61 19.50 6.32
CA SER A 22 16.66 18.47 5.93
C SER A 22 17.31 17.70 4.79
N ASN A 23 17.96 16.59 5.14
CA ASN A 23 18.35 15.56 4.19
C ASN A 23 17.04 14.96 3.68
N ASP A 24 16.45 15.66 2.72
CA ASP A 24 15.31 15.24 1.95
C ASP A 24 15.77 14.04 1.13
N ARG A 25 15.73 12.86 1.75
CA ARG A 25 16.02 11.61 1.07
C ARG A 25 14.91 11.45 0.05
N VAL A 26 15.18 11.87 -1.17
CA VAL A 26 14.33 11.60 -2.34
C VAL A 26 14.27 10.09 -2.52
N THR A 27 13.30 9.48 -1.84
CA THR A 27 13.04 8.05 -1.94
C THR A 27 12.47 7.84 -3.33
N ARG A 28 13.26 7.22 -4.22
CA ARG A 28 12.77 6.88 -5.55
C ARG A 28 11.61 5.90 -5.41
N PRO A 29 10.51 6.11 -6.15
CA PRO A 29 9.35 5.25 -6.03
C PRO A 29 9.75 3.83 -6.46
N PRO A 30 9.23 2.79 -5.79
CA PRO A 30 9.61 1.40 -6.08
C PRO A 30 9.14 0.94 -7.45
N PHE A 31 8.15 1.64 -8.05
CA PHE A 31 7.56 1.33 -9.35
C PHE A 31 7.23 2.62 -10.12
N PRO A 32 7.16 2.58 -11.46
CA PRO A 32 6.79 3.76 -12.27
C PRO A 32 5.39 4.34 -11.98
N TRP A 33 4.50 3.53 -11.39
CA TRP A 33 3.13 3.90 -11.00
C TRP A 33 2.98 4.19 -9.49
N ALA A 34 4.06 4.11 -8.72
CA ALA A 34 4.08 4.47 -7.30
C ALA A 34 4.56 5.91 -7.11
N THR A 35 4.15 6.53 -6.01
CA THR A 35 4.62 7.86 -5.60
C THR A 35 5.87 7.76 -4.72
N ASN A 36 6.49 8.91 -4.43
CA ASN A 36 7.55 9.00 -3.42
C ASN A 36 6.99 8.76 -2.00
N ASP A 37 5.70 9.00 -1.81
CA ASP A 37 5.00 8.73 -0.55
C ASP A 37 4.70 7.24 -0.40
N GLU A 38 4.93 6.73 0.81
CA GLU A 38 4.67 5.33 1.14
C GLU A 38 3.18 5.00 1.04
N ALA A 39 2.87 3.77 0.60
CA ALA A 39 1.50 3.28 0.48
C ALA A 39 0.55 4.18 -0.34
N THR A 40 1.11 4.99 -1.23
CA THR A 40 0.36 5.91 -2.08
C THR A 40 0.57 5.56 -3.55
N VAL A 41 -0.52 5.54 -4.31
CA VAL A 41 -0.53 5.28 -5.76
C VAL A 41 -1.04 6.51 -6.51
N HIS A 42 -0.61 6.67 -7.75
CA HIS A 42 -1.14 7.72 -8.61
C HIS A 42 -2.59 7.45 -9.03
N SER A 43 -3.33 8.52 -9.34
CA SER A 43 -4.68 8.41 -9.88
C SER A 43 -4.71 7.83 -11.30
N LEU A 44 -5.85 7.25 -11.68
CA LEU A 44 -6.08 6.68 -13.00
C LEU A 44 -5.86 7.72 -14.12
N LEU A 45 -6.32 8.95 -13.89
CA LEU A 45 -6.10 10.07 -14.83
C LEU A 45 -4.60 10.36 -15.03
N TYR A 46 -3.82 10.34 -13.95
CA TYR A 46 -2.38 10.52 -14.04
C TYR A 46 -1.72 9.37 -14.79
N LEU A 47 -2.02 8.12 -14.43
CA LEU A 47 -1.46 6.93 -15.07
C LEU A 47 -1.76 6.90 -16.56
N ARG A 48 -3.00 7.24 -16.96
CA ARG A 48 -3.40 7.40 -18.36
C ARG A 48 -2.61 8.49 -19.07
N SER A 49 -2.43 9.65 -18.44
CA SER A 49 -1.63 10.76 -19.03
C SER A 49 -0.16 10.39 -19.26
N LYS A 50 0.36 9.39 -18.53
CA LYS A 50 1.71 8.83 -18.68
C LYS A 50 1.74 7.59 -19.56
N ASN A 51 0.63 7.23 -20.20
CA ASN A 51 0.48 6.03 -21.03
C ASN A 51 0.81 4.73 -20.28
N ILE A 52 0.56 4.70 -18.97
CA ILE A 52 0.71 3.52 -18.14
C ILE A 52 -0.63 2.78 -18.15
N THR A 53 -0.74 1.78 -19.01
CA THR A 53 -1.95 0.97 -19.20
C THR A 53 -1.84 -0.43 -18.60
N LYS A 54 -0.61 -0.87 -18.28
CA LYS A 54 -0.35 -2.18 -17.68
C LYS A 54 0.43 -2.07 -16.39
N ILE A 55 0.04 -2.87 -15.40
CA ILE A 55 0.69 -2.94 -14.10
C ILE A 55 1.26 -4.34 -13.92
N SER A 56 2.58 -4.43 -13.75
CA SER A 56 3.29 -5.69 -13.65
C SER A 56 3.70 -6.00 -12.21
N GLY A 57 3.68 -7.27 -11.84
CA GLY A 57 4.05 -7.72 -10.50
C GLY A 57 4.56 -9.16 -10.46
N LYS A 58 5.40 -9.47 -9.46
CA LYS A 58 5.98 -10.80 -9.29
C LYS A 58 4.95 -11.76 -8.71
N VAL A 59 4.81 -12.91 -9.34
CA VAL A 59 3.94 -14.00 -8.91
C VAL A 59 4.71 -15.31 -8.86
N GLN A 60 4.18 -16.27 -8.10
CA GLN A 60 4.70 -17.63 -8.01
C GLN A 60 3.58 -18.64 -8.22
N CYS A 61 3.84 -19.64 -9.06
CA CYS A 61 2.99 -20.81 -9.17
C CYS A 61 3.28 -21.80 -8.02
N MET A 62 2.25 -22.20 -7.28
CA MET A 62 2.35 -23.16 -6.17
C MET A 62 2.36 -24.63 -6.61
N ARG A 63 2.26 -24.91 -7.91
CA ARG A 63 2.35 -26.27 -8.49
C ARG A 63 3.73 -26.56 -9.05
N CYS A 64 4.21 -25.73 -9.98
CA CYS A 64 5.51 -25.89 -10.63
C CYS A 64 6.63 -25.02 -10.02
N ASN A 65 6.34 -24.26 -8.95
CA ASN A 65 7.28 -23.37 -8.26
C ASN A 65 7.92 -22.27 -9.12
N THR A 66 7.45 -22.08 -10.36
CA THR A 66 7.99 -21.06 -11.26
C THR A 66 7.58 -19.66 -10.80
N ASN A 67 8.56 -18.75 -10.77
CA ASN A 67 8.36 -17.33 -10.49
C ASN A 67 8.43 -16.55 -11.80
N TYR A 68 7.51 -15.62 -12.01
CA TYR A 68 7.48 -14.80 -13.22
C TYR A 68 6.79 -13.45 -12.96
N MET A 69 6.93 -12.52 -13.90
CA MET A 69 6.18 -11.26 -13.91
C MET A 69 4.85 -11.47 -14.60
N HIS A 70 3.76 -11.12 -13.93
CA HIS A 70 2.41 -11.09 -14.50
C HIS A 70 1.98 -9.65 -14.69
N GLU A 71 1.16 -9.38 -15.70
CA GLU A 71 0.68 -8.04 -16.02
C GLU A 71 -0.83 -8.01 -16.02
N PHE A 72 -1.40 -6.96 -15.46
CA PHE A 72 -2.82 -6.66 -15.56
C PHE A 72 -3.03 -5.43 -16.43
N ASP A 73 -4.08 -5.47 -17.26
CA ASP A 73 -4.64 -4.26 -17.85
C ASP A 73 -5.29 -3.42 -16.75
N LEU A 74 -4.87 -2.15 -16.65
CA LEU A 74 -5.26 -1.24 -15.60
C LEU A 74 -6.75 -0.92 -15.66
N GLU A 75 -7.29 -0.63 -16.84
CA GLU A 75 -8.67 -0.18 -16.98
C GLU A 75 -9.65 -1.34 -16.86
N GLU A 76 -9.35 -2.48 -17.48
CA GLU A 76 -10.17 -3.69 -17.40
C GLU A 76 -10.30 -4.16 -15.95
N LYS A 77 -9.17 -4.33 -15.25
CA LYS A 77 -9.20 -4.85 -13.87
C LYS A 77 -9.78 -3.85 -12.89
N PHE A 78 -9.47 -2.56 -13.03
CA PHE A 78 -10.04 -1.58 -12.12
C PHE A 78 -11.56 -1.46 -12.29
N SER A 79 -12.05 -1.44 -13.54
CA SER A 79 -13.50 -1.37 -13.81
C SER A 79 -14.26 -2.51 -13.14
N GLY A 80 -13.76 -3.76 -13.23
CA GLY A 80 -14.38 -4.90 -12.56
C GLY A 80 -14.36 -4.82 -11.02
N ILE A 81 -13.34 -4.17 -10.43
CA ILE A 81 -13.32 -3.92 -8.98
C ILE A 81 -14.35 -2.87 -8.58
N VAL A 82 -14.48 -1.79 -9.37
CA VAL A 82 -15.47 -0.74 -9.12
C VAL A 82 -16.88 -1.30 -9.21
N GLU A 83 -17.18 -2.09 -10.24
CA GLU A 83 -18.46 -2.78 -10.40
C GLU A 83 -18.76 -3.68 -9.19
N TYR A 84 -17.81 -4.53 -8.80
CA TYR A 84 -17.95 -5.39 -7.63
C TYR A 84 -18.24 -4.61 -6.34
N ILE A 85 -17.53 -3.50 -6.11
CA ILE A 85 -17.76 -2.64 -4.95
C ILE A 85 -19.18 -2.06 -5.03
N TYR A 86 -19.56 -1.49 -6.17
CA TYR A 86 -20.87 -0.88 -6.35
C TYR A 86 -22.01 -1.86 -6.02
N GLU A 87 -21.93 -3.10 -6.49
CA GLU A 87 -22.94 -4.13 -6.26
C GLU A 87 -23.00 -4.66 -4.83
N ASN A 88 -21.89 -4.60 -4.09
CA ASN A 88 -21.75 -5.28 -2.80
C ASN A 88 -21.54 -4.36 -1.60
N LYS A 89 -21.25 -3.06 -1.80
CA LYS A 89 -20.85 -2.11 -0.74
C LYS A 89 -21.83 -2.07 0.42
N GLU A 90 -23.13 -2.00 0.14
CA GLU A 90 -24.17 -1.97 1.17
C GLU A 90 -24.19 -3.25 2.02
N ARG A 91 -23.99 -4.41 1.38
CA ARG A 91 -24.00 -5.73 2.04
C ARG A 91 -22.70 -6.03 2.80
N MET A 92 -21.60 -5.40 2.41
CA MET A 92 -20.29 -5.61 3.04
C MET A 92 -20.25 -5.14 4.50
N GLY A 93 -21.09 -4.17 4.90
CA GLY A 93 -21.18 -3.74 6.30
C GLY A 93 -19.84 -3.28 6.90
N GLY A 94 -18.96 -2.71 6.07
CA GLY A 94 -17.62 -2.29 6.48
C GLY A 94 -16.61 -3.43 6.68
N ARG A 95 -16.88 -4.62 6.13
CA ARG A 95 -16.03 -5.82 6.24
C ARG A 95 -15.75 -6.45 4.89
N ALA A 96 -14.56 -7.02 4.73
CA ALA A 96 -14.17 -7.69 3.50
C ALA A 96 -14.97 -8.98 3.28
N THR A 97 -15.47 -9.16 2.06
CA THR A 97 -16.19 -10.37 1.65
C THR A 97 -15.28 -11.61 1.70
N LYS A 98 -15.87 -12.80 1.59
CA LYS A 98 -15.10 -14.05 1.52
C LYS A 98 -14.12 -14.04 0.34
N GLN A 99 -14.52 -13.49 -0.79
CA GLN A 99 -13.69 -13.37 -2.00
C GLN A 99 -12.43 -12.53 -1.77
N TRP A 100 -12.54 -11.41 -1.06
CA TRP A 100 -11.36 -10.60 -0.73
C TRP A 100 -10.49 -11.24 0.35
N ARG A 101 -11.10 -11.93 1.33
CA ARG A 101 -10.35 -12.63 2.39
C ARG A 101 -9.60 -13.85 1.88
N VAL A 102 -10.14 -14.53 0.88
CA VAL A 102 -9.54 -15.70 0.22
C VAL A 102 -9.52 -15.41 -1.28
N PRO A 103 -8.53 -14.62 -1.75
CA PRO A 103 -8.41 -14.28 -3.16
C PRO A 103 -8.31 -15.52 -4.04
N ASN A 104 -8.90 -15.44 -5.23
CA ASN A 104 -8.70 -16.46 -6.25
C ASN A 104 -7.25 -16.40 -6.75
N CYS A 105 -6.64 -17.56 -6.90
CA CYS A 105 -5.34 -17.69 -7.57
C CYS A 105 -5.52 -17.59 -9.10
N LEU A 106 -4.48 -17.19 -9.83
CA LEU A 106 -4.52 -17.20 -11.30
C LEU A 106 -4.18 -18.59 -11.85
N THR A 107 -4.47 -18.78 -13.14
CA THR A 107 -3.95 -19.89 -13.95
C THR A 107 -2.47 -19.67 -14.26
N CYS A 108 -1.67 -20.73 -14.21
CA CYS A 108 -0.24 -20.65 -14.51
C CYS A 108 0.05 -20.63 -16.01
N ASN A 109 0.80 -19.62 -16.45
CA ASN A 109 1.26 -19.52 -17.85
C ASN A 109 2.33 -20.57 -18.23
N HIS A 110 2.93 -21.26 -17.26
CA HIS A 110 4.00 -22.23 -17.51
C HIS A 110 3.53 -23.69 -17.47
N CYS A 111 2.68 -24.05 -16.50
CA CYS A 111 2.17 -25.43 -16.37
C CYS A 111 0.68 -25.56 -16.72
N GLY A 112 -0.02 -24.47 -17.05
CA GLY A 112 -1.44 -24.48 -17.43
C GLY A 112 -2.43 -24.72 -16.28
N GLU A 113 -1.95 -25.12 -15.11
CA GLU A 113 -2.80 -25.42 -13.94
C GLU A 113 -3.59 -24.19 -13.48
N PRO A 114 -4.92 -24.29 -13.30
CA PRO A 114 -5.75 -23.21 -12.79
C PRO A 114 -5.53 -23.01 -11.28
N ASN A 115 -5.90 -21.83 -10.77
CA ASN A 115 -5.96 -21.53 -9.34
C ASN A 115 -4.70 -21.87 -8.54
N CYS A 116 -3.51 -21.68 -9.11
CA CYS A 116 -2.26 -22.03 -8.44
C CYS A 116 -1.26 -20.88 -8.33
N VAL A 117 -1.49 -19.76 -9.00
CA VAL A 117 -0.58 -18.62 -9.00
C VAL A 117 -1.03 -17.57 -8.00
N ARG A 118 -0.13 -17.15 -7.12
CA ARG A 118 -0.35 -16.09 -6.12
C ARG A 118 0.73 -15.01 -6.22
N PRO A 119 0.48 -13.78 -5.79
CA PRO A 119 1.53 -12.78 -5.68
C PRO A 119 2.60 -13.21 -4.68
N VAL A 120 3.77 -12.59 -4.79
CA VAL A 120 4.83 -12.69 -3.78
C VAL A 120 5.01 -11.30 -3.15
N PRO A 121 4.23 -10.95 -2.11
CA PRO A 121 4.47 -9.72 -1.37
C PRO A 121 5.88 -9.73 -0.76
N PRO A 122 6.54 -8.57 -0.63
CA PRO A 122 7.75 -8.44 0.17
C PRO A 122 7.56 -8.93 1.61
N ASP A 123 8.66 -9.24 2.28
CA ASP A 123 8.64 -9.53 3.72
C ASP A 123 8.12 -8.32 4.53
N ASN A 124 7.62 -8.58 5.75
CA ASN A 124 7.02 -7.55 6.63
C ASN A 124 7.97 -6.40 7.01
N ASN A 125 9.28 -6.56 6.83
CA ASN A 125 10.30 -5.54 7.10
C ASN A 125 10.53 -4.61 5.89
N ARG A 126 9.81 -4.84 4.77
CA ARG A 126 9.99 -4.16 3.48
C ARG A 126 8.66 -3.67 2.92
N ASN A 127 7.77 -3.19 3.79
CA ASN A 127 6.42 -2.81 3.42
C ASN A 127 6.38 -1.62 2.43
N GLU A 128 7.42 -0.79 2.42
CA GLU A 128 7.62 0.31 1.48
C GLU A 128 7.77 -0.17 0.02
N LYS A 129 8.07 -1.46 -0.19
CA LYS A 129 8.23 -2.07 -1.52
C LYS A 129 7.01 -2.86 -1.99
N ILE A 130 5.91 -2.82 -1.23
CA ILE A 130 4.68 -3.51 -1.62
C ILE A 130 4.11 -2.82 -2.86
N ASN A 131 3.82 -3.62 -3.90
CA ASN A 131 3.17 -3.13 -5.11
C ASN A 131 1.65 -3.08 -4.90
N TRP A 132 1.19 -2.06 -4.18
CA TRP A 132 -0.21 -1.91 -3.78
C TRP A 132 -1.18 -1.91 -4.97
N LEU A 133 -0.82 -1.23 -6.06
CA LEU A 133 -1.67 -1.18 -7.25
C LEU A 133 -1.79 -2.56 -7.92
N PHE A 134 -0.69 -3.31 -8.06
CA PHE A 134 -0.76 -4.67 -8.60
C PHE A 134 -1.61 -5.59 -7.72
N LEU A 135 -1.47 -5.49 -6.39
CA LEU A 135 -2.26 -6.27 -5.46
C LEU A 135 -3.75 -5.89 -5.50
N LEU A 136 -4.08 -4.62 -5.69
CA LEU A 136 -5.46 -4.16 -5.89
C LEU A 136 -6.06 -4.80 -7.14
N LEU A 137 -5.41 -4.64 -8.30
CA LEU A 137 -5.93 -5.10 -9.60
C LEU A 137 -6.11 -6.62 -9.68
N GLY A 138 -5.24 -7.37 -9.01
CA GLY A 138 -5.40 -8.83 -8.88
C GLY A 138 -6.40 -9.26 -7.80
N GLN A 139 -7.02 -8.34 -7.06
CA GLN A 139 -7.80 -8.62 -5.84
C GLN A 139 -7.03 -9.46 -4.81
N PHE A 140 -5.73 -9.21 -4.70
CA PHE A 140 -4.77 -10.01 -3.94
C PHE A 140 -4.46 -9.49 -2.54
N LEU A 141 -5.07 -8.38 -2.09
CA LEU A 141 -4.79 -7.80 -0.78
C LEU A 141 -5.08 -8.79 0.39
N GLY A 142 -5.89 -9.81 0.17
CA GLY A 142 -6.11 -10.91 1.12
C GLY A 142 -4.85 -11.73 1.46
N TYR A 143 -3.83 -11.72 0.59
CA TYR A 143 -2.53 -12.37 0.83
C TYR A 143 -1.61 -11.54 1.74
N CYS A 144 -1.87 -10.24 1.93
CA CYS A 144 -1.08 -9.42 2.82
C CYS A 144 -1.21 -9.88 4.28
N THR A 145 -0.16 -9.69 5.08
CA THR A 145 -0.25 -9.89 6.53
C THR A 145 -1.06 -8.76 7.16
N LEU A 146 -1.56 -8.97 8.38
CA LEU A 146 -2.26 -7.90 9.10
C LEU A 146 -1.34 -6.69 9.34
N GLN A 147 -0.05 -6.93 9.58
CA GLN A 147 0.96 -5.89 9.74
C GLN A 147 1.12 -5.05 8.47
N GLN A 148 1.15 -5.68 7.30
CA GLN A 148 1.21 -4.99 6.01
C GLN A 148 -0.04 -4.13 5.77
N LEU A 149 -1.22 -4.67 6.06
CA LEU A 149 -2.48 -3.92 5.94
C LEU A 149 -2.52 -2.72 6.91
N HIS A 150 -2.08 -2.89 8.16
CA HIS A 150 -1.95 -1.79 9.11
C HIS A 150 -0.93 -0.74 8.65
N TYR A 151 0.19 -1.17 8.05
CA TYR A 151 1.16 -0.27 7.47
C TYR A 151 0.52 0.60 6.38
N PHE A 152 -0.24 0.01 5.45
CA PHE A 152 -0.97 0.78 4.46
C PHE A 152 -1.90 1.82 5.10
N CYS A 153 -2.76 1.39 6.03
CA CYS A 153 -3.74 2.25 6.67
C CYS A 153 -3.07 3.42 7.42
N LYS A 154 -1.97 3.17 8.14
CA LYS A 154 -1.18 4.19 8.83
C LYS A 154 -0.70 5.29 7.88
N HIS A 155 -0.19 4.90 6.70
CA HIS A 155 0.40 5.82 5.72
C HIS A 155 -0.63 6.47 4.79
N SER A 156 -1.85 5.93 4.72
CA SER A 156 -2.97 6.49 3.96
C SER A 156 -3.92 7.37 4.79
N GLY A 157 -3.56 7.70 6.04
CA GLY A 157 -4.37 8.53 6.94
C GLY A 157 -5.56 7.81 7.60
N TYR A 158 -5.61 6.48 7.54
CA TYR A 158 -6.63 5.65 8.17
C TYR A 158 -6.09 5.03 9.47
N HIS A 159 -6.28 5.69 10.61
CA HIS A 159 -5.70 5.27 11.89
C HIS A 159 -6.39 4.09 12.59
N ARG A 160 -7.15 3.25 11.88
CA ARG A 160 -7.94 2.20 12.53
C ARG A 160 -7.13 0.94 12.85
N ILE A 161 -7.25 0.53 14.11
CA ILE A 161 -6.93 -0.83 14.58
C ILE A 161 -8.25 -1.61 14.55
N GLY A 162 -8.33 -2.66 13.74
CA GLY A 162 -9.54 -3.44 13.58
C GLY A 162 -9.24 -4.91 13.31
N ALA A 163 -10.29 -5.73 13.31
CA ALA A 163 -10.17 -7.09 12.83
C ALA A 163 -9.71 -7.11 11.36
N ARG A 164 -9.00 -8.18 10.97
CA ARG A 164 -8.35 -8.31 9.65
C ARG A 164 -9.31 -8.00 8.49
N ASP A 165 -10.54 -8.46 8.56
CA ASP A 165 -11.57 -8.25 7.55
C ASP A 165 -11.97 -6.77 7.39
N ARG A 166 -12.01 -6.00 8.48
CA ARG A 166 -12.29 -4.56 8.46
C ARG A 166 -11.10 -3.77 7.90
N VAL A 167 -9.87 -4.12 8.30
CA VAL A 167 -8.65 -3.46 7.79
C VAL A 167 -8.49 -3.74 6.29
N LEU A 168 -8.75 -4.98 5.86
CA LEU A 168 -8.71 -5.35 4.44
C LEU A 168 -9.73 -4.56 3.61
N TYR A 169 -10.98 -4.44 4.09
CA TYR A 169 -12.01 -3.64 3.45
C TYR A 169 -11.60 -2.17 3.28
N ILE A 170 -11.07 -1.56 4.37
CA ILE A 170 -10.57 -0.19 4.34
C ILE A 170 -9.44 -0.04 3.32
N THR A 171 -8.52 -1.01 3.26
CA THR A 171 -7.39 -1.00 2.33
C THR A 171 -7.88 -0.99 0.87
N TYR A 172 -8.86 -1.84 0.52
CA TYR A 172 -9.46 -1.84 -0.82
C TYR A 172 -10.07 -0.49 -1.18
N LEU A 173 -10.94 0.06 -0.31
CA LEU A 173 -11.62 1.32 -0.60
C LEU A 173 -10.67 2.51 -0.65
N ALA A 174 -9.71 2.57 0.27
CA ALA A 174 -8.70 3.62 0.29
C ALA A 174 -7.85 3.61 -0.99
N LEU A 175 -7.42 2.44 -1.47
CA LEU A 175 -6.72 2.32 -2.75
C LEU A 175 -7.60 2.73 -3.94
N CYS A 176 -8.87 2.33 -3.95
CA CYS A 176 -9.80 2.76 -4.99
C CYS A 176 -10.00 4.28 -4.96
N LYS A 177 -10.06 4.91 -3.79
CA LYS A 177 -10.15 6.36 -3.63
C LYS A 177 -8.88 7.09 -4.10
N GLN A 178 -7.70 6.52 -3.87
CA GLN A 178 -6.46 7.08 -4.44
C GLN A 178 -6.47 7.01 -5.97
N LEU A 179 -6.91 5.88 -6.54
CA LEU A 179 -6.93 5.66 -7.98
C LEU A 179 -8.03 6.47 -8.69
N ASP A 180 -9.22 6.57 -8.10
CA ASP A 180 -10.30 7.44 -8.56
C ASP A 180 -10.87 8.26 -7.39
N PRO A 181 -10.32 9.47 -7.16
CA PRO A 181 -10.76 10.36 -6.08
C PRO A 181 -12.22 10.82 -6.20
N LYS A 182 -12.81 10.78 -7.40
CA LYS A 182 -14.20 11.18 -7.64
C LYS A 182 -15.18 10.02 -7.45
N GLY A 183 -14.68 8.79 -7.37
CA GLY A 183 -15.50 7.60 -7.17
C GLY A 183 -16.08 7.52 -5.75
N ALA A 184 -17.19 6.78 -5.65
CA ALA A 184 -17.98 6.59 -4.43
C ALA A 184 -17.34 5.59 -3.45
N PHE A 185 -16.05 5.75 -3.13
CA PHE A 185 -15.28 4.85 -2.26
C PHE A 185 -15.19 5.34 -0.81
N ASP A 186 -16.03 6.30 -0.43
CA ASP A 186 -15.98 6.86 0.92
C ASP A 186 -16.23 5.77 1.97
N ILE A 187 -15.36 5.76 2.97
CA ILE A 187 -15.38 4.83 4.09
C ILE A 187 -16.32 5.44 5.15
N ILE A 188 -17.54 4.93 5.21
CA ILE A 188 -18.53 5.32 6.21
C ILE A 188 -18.31 4.47 7.46
N TYR A 189 -18.32 5.12 8.63
CA TYR A 189 -17.89 4.54 9.89
C TYR A 189 -18.98 3.93 10.75
#